data_AF-A0A4Z0EV62-F1
#
_entry.id   AF-A0A4Z0EV62-F1
#
_cell.length_a   1.000
_cell.length_b   1.000
_cell.length_c   1.000
_cell.angle_alpha   90.00
_cell.angle_beta   90.00
_cell.angle_gamma   90.00
#
_symmetry.space_group_name_H-M   'P 1'
#
loop_
_entity.id
_entity.type
_entity.pdbx_description
1 polymer ?
#
loop_
_entity_poly.entity_id
_entity_poly.type
_entity_poly.pdbx_seq_one_letter_code
_entity_poly.pdbx_strand_id
1 'polypeptide(L)'
;MKIFLFASVALGLTSCLNVPDTTCESTVVEPVLSATGPKTVAINQPATFALAYQAQSACGKLSNVVESTVATPNTRVIGIRVNYTGCNCPQTTIPSQASYTFQPTQAGTYYLQFVVANGYLTDTLVVK
;
A
#
# COMPACT_ATOMS: atom_id res chain seq x y z
N MET A 1 31.61 39.27 -62.17
CA MET A 1 32.83 38.49 -61.88
C MET A 1 32.88 38.21 -60.38
N LYS A 2 32.95 36.92 -59.98
CA LYS A 2 33.24 36.34 -58.62
C LYS A 2 32.33 36.81 -57.44
N ILE A 3 31.35 36.02 -56.98
CA ILE A 3 31.40 34.97 -55.90
C ILE A 3 31.90 35.50 -54.56
N PHE A 4 31.06 35.44 -53.50
CA PHE A 4 31.31 34.63 -52.29
C PHE A 4 30.02 34.42 -51.47
N LEU A 5 29.70 33.15 -51.20
CA LEU A 5 28.74 32.65 -50.21
C LEU A 5 29.17 33.09 -48.81
N PHE A 6 28.20 33.42 -47.94
CA PHE A 6 28.24 33.04 -46.53
C PHE A 6 26.84 32.71 -46.04
N ALA A 7 26.57 31.40 -45.94
CA ALA A 7 25.41 30.83 -45.30
C ALA A 7 25.64 30.85 -43.78
N SER A 8 24.78 31.55 -43.04
CA SER A 8 24.73 31.50 -41.58
C SER A 8 23.45 30.79 -41.17
N VAL A 9 23.45 29.46 -41.28
CA VAL A 9 22.44 28.59 -40.67
C VAL A 9 22.74 28.59 -39.18
N ALA A 10 22.01 29.42 -38.41
CA ALA A 10 21.97 29.28 -36.96
C ALA A 10 21.10 28.06 -36.63
N LEU A 11 21.74 26.89 -36.53
CA LEU A 11 21.18 25.70 -35.90
C LEU A 11 21.03 26.01 -34.39
N GLY A 12 19.89 26.57 -34.01
CA GLY A 12 19.43 26.55 -32.64
C GLY A 12 19.14 25.11 -32.25
N LEU A 13 20.16 24.38 -31.81
CA LEU A 13 19.99 23.17 -31.03
C LEU A 13 19.47 23.62 -29.65
N THR A 14 18.17 23.88 -29.55
CA THR A 14 17.47 23.78 -28.28
C THR A 14 17.54 22.32 -27.87
N SER A 15 18.61 21.95 -27.16
CA SER A 15 18.64 20.75 -26.37
C SER A 15 17.47 20.84 -25.39
N CYS A 16 16.37 20.14 -25.70
CA CYS A 16 15.36 19.80 -24.70
C CYS A 16 16.10 18.97 -23.64
N LEU A 17 16.54 19.66 -22.59
CA LEU A 17 16.99 19.01 -21.38
C LEU A 17 15.72 18.39 -20.79
N ASN A 18 15.39 17.16 -21.19
CA ASN A 18 14.46 16.33 -20.46
C ASN A 18 15.15 16.03 -19.13
N VAL A 19 15.07 16.96 -18.19
CA VAL A 19 15.30 16.65 -16.78
C VAL A 19 14.20 15.65 -16.46
N PRO A 20 14.52 14.37 -16.16
CA PRO A 20 13.49 13.49 -15.67
C PRO A 20 13.01 14.09 -14.35
N ASP A 21 11.74 14.48 -14.30
CA ASP A 21 11.08 14.84 -13.04
C ASP A 21 11.31 13.65 -12.10
N THR A 22 12.12 13.86 -11.05
CA THR A 22 12.43 12.79 -10.10
C THR A 22 11.19 12.59 -9.24
N THR A 23 10.27 11.75 -9.72
CA THR A 23 9.07 11.40 -8.97
C THR A 23 9.43 10.44 -7.86
N CYS A 24 9.63 10.97 -6.66
CA CYS A 24 9.82 10.16 -5.45
C CYS A 24 8.46 9.66 -4.96
N GLU A 25 7.88 8.73 -5.72
CA GLU A 25 6.63 8.08 -5.38
C GLU A 25 6.84 6.57 -5.27
N SER A 26 6.29 5.97 -4.22
CA SER A 26 6.28 4.52 -4.08
C SER A 26 5.05 4.03 -3.33
N THR A 27 4.68 2.79 -3.58
CA THR A 27 3.57 2.12 -2.91
C THR A 27 4.10 0.83 -2.31
N VAL A 28 3.94 0.66 -1.00
CA VAL A 28 4.48 -0.47 -0.25
C VAL A 28 3.37 -1.09 0.61
N VAL A 29 3.46 -2.39 0.84
CA VAL A 29 2.64 -3.06 1.87
C VAL A 29 3.41 -2.99 3.19
N GLU A 30 2.89 -2.22 4.14
CA GLU A 30 3.48 -2.08 5.46
C GLU A 30 3.02 -3.19 6.41
N PRO A 31 3.90 -3.57 7.36
CA PRO A 31 3.56 -4.60 8.33
C PRO A 31 2.48 -4.11 9.29
N VAL A 32 1.51 -4.98 9.55
CA VAL A 32 0.56 -4.83 10.65
C VAL A 32 1.30 -5.08 11.96
N LEU A 33 1.11 -4.19 12.93
CA LEU A 33 1.67 -4.32 14.28
C LEU A 33 0.70 -5.04 15.22
N SER A 34 -0.60 -4.79 15.06
CA SER A 34 -1.65 -5.47 15.83
C SER A 34 -2.95 -5.49 15.06
N ALA A 35 -3.75 -6.54 15.26
CA ALA A 35 -5.12 -6.63 14.77
C ALA A 35 -6.04 -7.02 15.92
N THR A 36 -7.10 -6.23 16.15
CA THR A 36 -8.09 -6.50 17.19
C THR A 36 -9.48 -6.43 16.59
N GLY A 37 -10.29 -7.47 16.81
CA GLY A 37 -11.66 -7.54 16.32
C GLY A 37 -12.47 -8.64 16.98
N PRO A 38 -13.69 -8.89 16.51
CA PRO A 38 -14.57 -9.90 17.08
C PRO A 38 -14.02 -11.31 16.82
N LYS A 39 -14.32 -12.24 17.73
CA LYS A 39 -14.01 -13.67 17.56
C LYS A 39 -15.19 -14.46 16.97
N THR A 40 -16.38 -13.85 16.95
CA THR A 40 -17.59 -14.46 16.41
C THR A 40 -18.45 -13.42 15.74
N VAL A 41 -19.07 -13.76 14.62
CA VAL A 41 -20.01 -12.91 13.90
C VAL A 41 -21.11 -13.78 13.27
N ALA A 42 -22.30 -13.21 13.07
CA ALA A 42 -23.36 -13.90 12.34
C ALA A 42 -23.10 -13.90 10.83
N ILE A 43 -23.70 -14.85 10.12
CA ILE A 43 -23.65 -14.90 8.65
C ILE A 43 -24.19 -13.56 8.09
N ASN A 44 -23.52 -13.03 7.06
CA ASN A 44 -23.80 -11.74 6.42
C ASN A 44 -23.66 -10.52 7.34
N GLN A 45 -23.13 -10.64 8.55
CA GLN A 45 -22.84 -9.51 9.42
C GLN A 45 -21.35 -9.09 9.29
N PRO A 46 -21.04 -7.79 9.30
CA PRO A 46 -19.68 -7.31 9.20
C PRO A 46 -18.89 -7.60 10.49
N ALA A 47 -17.70 -8.17 10.34
CA ALA A 47 -16.68 -8.26 11.36
C ALA A 47 -15.61 -7.19 11.09
N THR A 48 -15.55 -6.16 11.94
CA THR A 48 -14.59 -5.05 11.81
C THR A 48 -13.40 -5.25 12.74
N PHE A 49 -12.20 -5.13 12.18
CA PHE A 49 -10.92 -5.26 12.85
C PHE A 49 -10.20 -3.91 12.84
N ALA A 50 -9.81 -3.44 14.03
CA ALA A 50 -8.89 -2.32 14.19
C ALA A 50 -7.46 -2.81 13.98
N LEU A 51 -6.75 -2.18 13.05
CA LEU A 51 -5.38 -2.51 12.67
C LEU A 51 -4.46 -1.37 13.05
N ALA A 52 -3.37 -1.66 13.76
CA ALA A 52 -2.26 -0.73 13.90
C ALA A 52 -1.17 -1.10 12.90
N TYR A 53 -0.55 -0.10 12.28
CA TYR A 53 0.60 -0.27 11.38
C TYR A 53 1.56 0.89 11.54
N GLN A 54 2.79 0.73 11.06
CA GLN A 54 3.77 1.81 11.05
C GLN A 54 4.23 2.06 9.63
N ALA A 55 3.95 3.26 9.12
CA ALA A 55 4.60 3.75 7.93
C ALA A 55 6.09 3.97 8.21
N GLN A 56 6.94 3.71 7.22
CA GLN A 56 8.39 3.90 7.30
C GLN A 56 8.77 5.39 7.45
N SER A 57 7.93 6.31 6.98
CA SER A 57 8.18 7.75 7.06
C SER A 57 6.89 8.56 7.12
N ALA A 58 7.00 9.83 7.49
CA ALA A 58 5.88 10.76 7.58
C ALA A 58 5.21 11.08 6.23
N CYS A 59 5.87 10.77 5.10
CA CYS A 59 5.29 10.88 3.77
C CYS A 59 4.31 9.75 3.46
N GLY A 60 4.29 8.69 4.27
CA GLY A 60 3.37 7.58 4.10
C GLY A 60 1.95 7.98 4.40
N LYS A 61 1.04 7.70 3.46
CA LYS A 61 -0.41 7.81 3.63
C LYS A 61 -1.06 6.48 3.34
N LEU A 62 -2.02 6.08 4.17
CA LEU A 62 -2.85 4.91 3.92
C LEU A 62 -3.49 5.04 2.53
N SER A 63 -3.20 4.09 1.65
CA SER A 63 -3.91 3.93 0.39
C SER A 63 -5.19 3.16 0.67
N ASN A 64 -5.05 1.92 1.13
CA ASN A 64 -6.15 1.03 1.44
C ASN A 64 -5.63 -0.20 2.20
N VAL A 65 -6.56 -0.94 2.82
CA VAL A 65 -6.30 -2.31 3.25
C VAL A 65 -6.53 -3.23 2.04
N VAL A 66 -5.62 -4.16 1.80
CA VAL A 66 -5.74 -5.18 0.73
C VAL A 66 -6.06 -6.53 1.35
N GLU A 67 -6.95 -7.28 0.70
CA GLU A 67 -7.27 -8.67 1.02
C GLU A 67 -6.91 -9.56 -0.17
N SER A 68 -6.43 -10.77 0.09
CA SER A 68 -6.22 -11.80 -0.92
C SER A 68 -6.61 -13.18 -0.38
N THR A 69 -7.08 -14.05 -1.27
CA THR A 69 -7.36 -15.45 -0.96
C THR A 69 -6.12 -16.30 -1.25
N VAL A 70 -5.98 -17.41 -0.54
CA VAL A 70 -4.92 -18.40 -0.74
C VAL A 70 -5.54 -19.78 -0.95
N ALA A 71 -4.73 -20.76 -1.38
CA ALA A 71 -5.19 -22.13 -1.62
C ALA A 71 -5.79 -22.79 -0.36
N THR A 72 -5.36 -22.36 0.82
CA THR A 72 -5.93 -22.83 2.09
C THR A 72 -7.37 -22.34 2.24
N PRO A 73 -8.35 -23.25 2.43
CA PRO A 73 -9.76 -22.89 2.60
C PRO A 73 -9.97 -21.91 3.75
N ASN A 74 -10.96 -21.02 3.59
CA ASN A 74 -11.38 -20.01 4.56
C ASN A 74 -10.25 -19.11 5.11
N THR A 75 -9.11 -19.07 4.42
CA THR A 75 -7.98 -18.23 4.81
C THR A 75 -8.01 -16.95 3.97
N ARG A 76 -7.77 -15.82 4.63
CA ARG A 76 -7.63 -14.50 4.01
C ARG A 76 -6.30 -13.90 4.44
N VAL A 77 -5.57 -13.35 3.49
CA VAL A 77 -4.34 -12.59 3.77
C VAL A 77 -4.66 -11.11 3.67
N ILE A 78 -4.33 -10.35 4.71
CA ILE A 78 -4.66 -8.94 4.86
C ILE A 78 -3.38 -8.13 4.99
N GLY A 79 -3.21 -7.11 4.16
CA GLY A 79 -2.06 -6.20 4.20
C GLY A 79 -2.49 -4.74 4.18
N ILE A 80 -1.60 -3.84 4.60
CA ILE A 80 -1.86 -2.39 4.59
C ILE A 80 -1.02 -1.75 3.50
N ARG A 81 -1.68 -1.21 2.47
CA ARG A 81 -1.00 -0.51 1.38
C ARG A 81 -0.84 0.96 1.75
N VAL A 82 0.38 1.46 1.66
CA VAL A 82 0.76 2.85 1.96
C VAL A 82 1.42 3.45 0.73
N ASN A 83 1.01 4.66 0.37
CA ASN A 83 1.64 5.46 -0.67
C ASN A 83 2.58 6.47 -0.01
N TYR A 84 3.79 6.57 -0.53
CA TYR A 84 4.79 7.56 -0.15
C TYR A 84 4.96 8.53 -1.30
N THR A 85 4.81 9.83 -1.02
CA THR A 85 5.04 10.91 -1.98
C THR A 85 6.00 11.92 -1.37
N GLY A 86 7.13 12.14 -2.04
CA GLY A 86 8.15 13.11 -1.64
C GLY A 86 9.54 12.47 -1.49
N CYS A 87 10.59 13.23 -1.82
CA CYS A 87 11.96 12.75 -1.76
C CYS A 87 12.60 12.87 -0.36
N ASN A 88 12.08 13.78 0.47
CA ASN A 88 12.66 14.13 1.77
C ASN A 88 11.63 13.86 2.87
N CYS A 89 11.66 12.65 3.43
CA CYS A 89 10.64 12.18 4.35
C CYS A 89 11.26 11.87 5.72
N PRO A 90 10.89 12.61 6.78
CA PRO A 90 11.36 12.27 8.12
C PRO A 90 10.80 10.90 8.52
N GLN A 91 11.62 10.12 9.21
CA GLN A 91 11.20 8.84 9.77
C GLN A 91 10.09 9.05 10.79
N THR A 92 9.19 8.08 10.91
CA THR A 92 8.15 8.08 11.94
C THR A 92 8.21 6.82 12.77
N THR A 93 8.01 6.97 14.08
CA THR A 93 7.93 5.88 15.05
C THR A 93 6.53 5.73 15.63
N ILE A 94 5.59 6.58 15.22
CA ILE A 94 4.22 6.59 15.75
C ILE A 94 3.35 5.66 14.88
N PRO A 95 2.75 4.61 15.46
CA PRO A 95 1.81 3.77 14.75
C PRO A 95 0.58 4.55 14.29
N SER A 96 0.14 4.28 13.07
CA SER A 96 -1.12 4.72 12.50
C SER A 96 -2.19 3.64 12.61
N GLN A 97 -3.45 4.04 12.48
CA GLN A 97 -4.61 3.14 12.57
C GLN A 97 -5.27 2.96 11.19
N ALA A 98 -5.74 1.75 10.93
CA ALA A 98 -6.58 1.39 9.80
C ALA A 98 -7.71 0.47 10.26
N SER A 99 -8.73 0.30 9.43
CA SER A 99 -9.86 -0.59 9.69
C SER A 99 -10.01 -1.58 8.54
N TYR A 100 -10.24 -2.84 8.88
CA TYR A 100 -10.55 -3.91 7.94
C TYR A 100 -11.91 -4.51 8.28
N THR A 101 -12.81 -4.56 7.31
CA THR A 101 -14.14 -5.14 7.48
C THR A 101 -14.27 -6.38 6.61
N PHE A 102 -14.52 -7.51 7.26
CA PHE A 102 -14.79 -8.78 6.61
C PHE A 102 -16.27 -9.14 6.77
N GLN A 103 -16.98 -9.44 5.68
CA GLN A 103 -18.39 -9.81 5.70
C GLN A 103 -18.58 -11.22 5.13
N PRO A 104 -18.52 -12.26 5.97
CA PRO A 104 -18.64 -13.64 5.52
C PRO A 104 -20.09 -13.99 5.15
N THR A 105 -20.26 -14.68 4.02
CA THR A 105 -21.57 -15.14 3.52
C THR A 105 -21.86 -16.61 3.82
N GLN A 106 -20.88 -17.33 4.39
CA GLN A 106 -20.99 -18.75 4.73
C GLN A 106 -20.55 -18.97 6.18
N ALA A 107 -21.21 -19.91 6.86
CA ALA A 107 -20.78 -20.34 8.17
C ALA A 107 -19.44 -21.08 8.09
N GLY A 108 -18.65 -21.00 9.16
CA GLY A 108 -17.37 -21.67 9.23
C GLY A 108 -16.36 -20.94 10.10
N THR A 109 -15.17 -21.53 10.20
CA THR A 109 -14.03 -20.90 10.85
C THR A 109 -13.14 -20.29 9.77
N TYR A 110 -12.93 -18.98 9.86
CA TYR A 110 -12.06 -18.22 8.97
C TYR A 110 -10.74 -17.87 9.67
N TYR A 111 -9.66 -17.95 8.91
CA TYR A 111 -8.30 -17.63 9.37
C TYR A 111 -7.85 -16.33 8.70
N LEU A 112 -7.79 -15.25 9.47
CA LEU A 112 -7.38 -13.93 9.00
C LEU A 112 -5.90 -13.74 9.29
N GLN A 113 -5.08 -13.75 8.23
CA GLN A 113 -3.64 -13.64 8.28
C GLN A 113 -3.20 -12.23 7.94
N PHE A 114 -2.84 -11.45 8.95
CA PHE A 114 -2.33 -10.09 8.79
C PHE A 114 -0.83 -10.15 8.48
N VAL A 115 -0.40 -9.51 7.39
CA VAL A 115 1.01 -9.43 7.00
C VAL A 115 1.78 -8.66 8.05
N VAL A 116 2.77 -9.29 8.67
CA VAL A 116 3.69 -8.66 9.62
C VAL A 116 5.12 -8.70 9.06
N ALA A 117 6.08 -8.05 9.72
CA ALA A 117 7.45 -7.92 9.20
C ALA A 117 8.09 -9.26 8.81
N ASN A 118 7.82 -10.33 9.57
CA ASN A 118 8.36 -11.67 9.33
C ASN A 118 7.24 -12.73 9.39
N GLY A 119 6.31 -12.69 8.44
CA GLY A 119 5.26 -13.71 8.28
C GLY A 119 3.86 -13.17 8.52
N TYR A 120 3.05 -13.88 9.33
CA TYR A 120 1.65 -13.55 9.55
C TYR A 120 1.27 -13.57 11.04
N LEU A 121 0.52 -12.56 11.47
CA LEU A 121 -0.31 -12.62 12.66
C LEU A 121 -1.64 -13.26 12.25
N THR A 122 -1.99 -14.41 12.82
CA THR A 122 -3.24 -15.09 12.49
C THR A 122 -4.29 -14.86 13.57
N ASP A 123 -5.46 -14.38 13.17
CA ASP A 123 -6.66 -14.36 14.00
C ASP A 123 -7.73 -15.33 13.45
N THR A 124 -8.60 -15.81 14.34
CA THR A 124 -9.68 -16.74 14.02
C THR A 124 -11.03 -16.09 14.24
N LEU A 125 -11.88 -16.14 13.21
CA LEU A 125 -13.25 -15.66 13.26
C LEU A 125 -14.21 -16.83 13.03
N VAL A 126 -15.09 -17.07 14.00
CA VAL A 126 -16.16 -18.07 13.88
C VAL A 126 -17.42 -17.41 13.32
N VAL A 127 -17.93 -17.93 12.21
CA VAL A 127 -19.16 -17.44 11.56
C VAL A 127 -20.27 -18.44 11.79
N LYS A 128 -21.33 -18.02 12.50
CA LYS A 128 -22.46 -18.87 12.87
C LYS A 128 -23.73 -18.07 13.12
#